data_AF-A0A183GX47-F1
#
_entry.id   AF-A0A183GX47-F1
#
_cell.length_a   1.000
_cell.length_b   1.000
_cell.length_c   1.000
_cell.angle_alpha   90.00
_cell.angle_beta   90.00
_cell.angle_gamma   90.00
#
_symmetry.space_group_name_H-M   'P 1'
#
loop_
_entity.id
_entity.type
_entity.pdbx_description
1 polymer ?
#
loop_
_entity_poly.entity_id
_entity_poly.type
_entity_poly.pdbx_seq_one_letter_code
_entity_poly.pdbx_strand_id
1 'polypeptide(L)'
;MVVRSEEESVKANFEQYGTERHYLSGLLADACWHDLWVRPLFNAIVADPPYGIREKGRTIGKKPRKEHWTLVGSEHEQHFPEKQPYSLEKTFTDLCDLAAKTLVIGGKVSFWFPVILERYYIAERLPS
;
A
#
# COMPACT_ATOMS: atom_id res chain seq x y z
N MET A 1 20.01 7.41 -12.41
CA MET A 1 18.79 7.68 -11.64
C MET A 1 18.15 8.90 -12.27
N VAL A 2 16.99 8.76 -12.93
CA VAL A 2 16.30 9.91 -13.53
C VAL A 2 15.67 10.68 -12.39
N VAL A 3 16.18 11.88 -12.10
CA VAL A 3 15.58 12.78 -11.11
C VAL A 3 14.37 13.43 -11.77
N ARG A 4 13.19 13.23 -11.18
CA ARG A 4 11.95 13.87 -11.65
C ARG A 4 11.99 15.37 -11.37
N SER A 5 11.31 16.17 -12.18
CA SER A 5 11.24 17.62 -11.95
C SER A 5 10.41 17.94 -10.70
N GLU A 6 10.59 19.12 -10.10
CA GLU A 6 9.79 19.54 -8.94
C GLU A 6 8.28 19.63 -9.25
N GLU A 7 7.96 19.86 -10.53
CA GLU A 7 6.61 19.90 -11.09
C GLU A 7 5.98 18.50 -11.19
N GLU A 8 6.78 17.42 -11.20
CA GLU A 8 6.31 16.03 -11.23
C GLU A 8 6.06 15.45 -9.82
N SER A 9 5.39 16.24 -8.97
CA SER A 9 5.08 15.85 -7.58
C SER A 9 3.58 15.86 -7.30
N VAL A 10 3.16 15.10 -6.29
CA VAL A 10 1.76 15.10 -5.83
C VAL A 10 1.35 16.51 -5.40
N LYS A 11 2.25 17.23 -4.70
CA LYS A 11 2.02 18.62 -4.25
C LYS A 11 1.78 19.56 -5.43
N ALA A 12 2.56 19.45 -6.51
CA ALA A 12 2.39 20.26 -7.72
C ALA A 12 1.00 20.06 -8.34
N ASN A 13 0.44 18.85 -8.31
CA ASN A 13 -0.94 18.61 -8.75
C ASN A 13 -1.95 19.43 -7.90
N PHE A 14 -1.81 19.42 -6.57
CA PHE A 14 -2.71 20.19 -5.71
C PHE A 14 -2.62 21.69 -5.96
N GLU A 15 -1.40 22.22 -6.18
CA GLU A 15 -1.16 23.64 -6.52
C GLU A 15 -1.77 24.00 -7.87
N GLN A 16 -1.58 23.15 -8.89
CA GLN A 16 -2.14 23.35 -10.23
C GLN A 16 -3.68 23.48 -10.19
N TYR A 17 -4.34 22.70 -9.33
CA TYR A 17 -5.80 22.73 -9.19
C TYR A 17 -6.30 23.72 -8.13
N GLY A 18 -5.44 24.49 -7.47
CA GLY A 18 -5.83 25.45 -6.42
C GLY A 18 -6.45 24.79 -5.18
N THR A 19 -5.97 23.59 -4.84
CA THR A 19 -6.48 22.76 -3.73
C THR A 19 -5.42 22.47 -2.65
N GLU A 20 -4.28 23.16 -2.70
CA GLU A 20 -3.12 22.99 -1.83
C GLU A 20 -3.44 23.11 -0.34
N ARG A 21 -4.45 23.90 0.03
CA ARG A 21 -4.94 24.00 1.42
C ARG A 21 -5.43 22.69 2.02
N HIS A 22 -5.77 21.69 1.18
CA HIS A 22 -6.21 20.36 1.61
C HIS A 22 -5.06 19.34 1.61
N TYR A 23 -3.88 19.72 1.12
CA TYR A 23 -2.69 18.88 1.11
C TYR A 23 -1.91 19.08 2.41
N LEU A 24 -1.72 18.00 3.17
CA LEU A 24 -0.90 18.03 4.37
C LEU A 24 0.56 17.71 4.06
N SER A 25 0.83 16.48 3.58
CA SER A 25 2.17 16.01 3.23
C SER A 25 2.10 14.66 2.50
N GLY A 26 3.22 14.25 1.92
CA GLY A 26 3.47 12.92 1.41
C GLY A 26 4.19 12.07 2.45
N LEU A 27 3.84 10.78 2.52
CA LEU A 27 4.45 9.82 3.44
C LEU A 27 4.87 8.58 2.68
N LEU A 28 6.15 8.21 2.80
CA LEU A 28 6.64 6.92 2.34
C LEU A 28 6.59 5.93 3.51
N ALA A 29 5.64 5.01 3.46
CA ALA A 29 5.45 4.00 4.48
C ALA A 29 4.95 2.69 3.87
N ASP A 30 5.19 1.58 4.57
CA ASP A 30 4.52 0.32 4.26
C ASP A 30 3.15 0.33 4.96
N ALA A 31 2.07 0.37 4.17
CA ALA A 31 0.70 0.35 4.69
C ALA A 31 0.36 -0.92 5.49
N CYS A 32 1.13 -2.00 5.29
CA CYS A 32 0.99 -3.25 6.04
C CYS A 32 1.62 -3.17 7.43
N TRP A 33 2.45 -2.15 7.70
CA TRP A 33 3.18 -2.01 8.95
C TRP A 33 2.46 -1.04 9.89
N HIS A 34 1.50 -1.59 10.63
CA HIS A 34 0.52 -0.79 11.35
C HIS A 34 1.06 -0.02 12.56
N ASP A 35 2.23 -0.37 13.08
CA ASP A 35 2.85 0.28 14.25
C ASP A 35 3.27 1.73 13.99
N LEU A 36 3.23 2.18 12.72
CA LEU A 36 3.40 3.59 12.37
C LEU A 36 2.31 4.48 13.00
N TRP A 37 1.15 3.92 13.30
CA TRP A 37 -0.02 4.66 13.75
C TRP A 37 -0.39 4.28 15.19
N VAL A 38 -0.16 5.20 16.12
CA VAL A 38 -0.29 4.94 17.56
C VAL A 38 -1.73 5.10 18.06
N ARG A 39 -2.60 5.75 17.28
CA ARG A 39 -3.99 6.04 17.66
C ARG A 39 -4.90 6.27 16.45
N PRO A 40 -6.22 6.09 16.61
CA PRO A 40 -7.21 6.59 15.66
C PRO A 40 -7.05 8.09 15.45
N LEU A 41 -6.91 8.50 14.20
CA LEU A 41 -6.66 9.89 13.81
C LEU A 41 -7.54 10.34 12.65
N PHE A 42 -7.88 9.44 11.73
CA PHE A 42 -8.52 9.79 10.47
C PHE A 42 -10.03 9.60 10.53
N ASN A 43 -10.78 10.51 9.89
CA ASN A 43 -12.21 10.33 9.66
C ASN A 43 -12.50 9.46 8.44
N ALA A 44 -11.60 9.49 7.46
CA ALA A 44 -11.76 8.74 6.23
C ALA A 44 -10.41 8.26 5.67
N ILE A 45 -10.43 7.10 5.02
CA ILE A 45 -9.36 6.58 4.18
C ILE A 45 -9.92 6.35 2.79
N VAL A 46 -9.21 6.84 1.78
CA VAL A 46 -9.49 6.55 0.37
C VAL A 46 -8.25 5.87 -0.20
N ALA A 47 -8.41 4.66 -0.72
CA ALA A 47 -7.29 3.85 -1.16
C ALA A 47 -7.52 3.27 -2.56
N ASP A 48 -6.51 3.39 -3.40
CA ASP A 48 -6.42 2.71 -4.70
C ASP A 48 -5.29 1.66 -4.64
N PRO A 49 -5.50 0.51 -3.97
CA PRO A 49 -4.44 -0.44 -3.70
C PRO A 49 -3.99 -1.17 -4.98
N PRO A 50 -2.74 -1.67 -5.04
CA PRO A 50 -2.25 -2.41 -6.20
C PRO A 50 -3.03 -3.72 -6.38
N TYR A 51 -3.93 -3.77 -7.35
CA TYR A 51 -4.83 -4.91 -7.59
C TYR A 51 -4.30 -5.95 -8.59
N GLY A 52 -3.00 -5.95 -8.88
CA GLY A 52 -2.36 -6.99 -9.70
C GLY A 52 -2.58 -6.88 -11.22
N ILE A 53 -3.52 -6.06 -11.67
CA ILE A 53 -3.79 -5.81 -13.10
C ILE A 53 -2.79 -4.81 -13.69
N ARG A 54 -2.55 -3.70 -12.99
CA ARG A 54 -1.63 -2.64 -13.45
C ARG A 54 -0.22 -2.82 -12.91
N GLU A 55 -0.09 -3.22 -11.64
CA GLU A 55 1.19 -3.47 -10.98
C GLU A 55 1.09 -4.67 -10.04
N LYS A 56 2.15 -5.47 -9.97
CA LYS A 56 2.20 -6.62 -9.06
C LYS A 56 2.34 -6.11 -7.63
N GLY A 57 1.44 -6.52 -6.73
CA GLY A 57 1.55 -6.21 -5.31
C GLY A 57 2.92 -6.62 -4.75
N ARG A 58 3.55 -5.70 -4.03
CA ARG A 58 4.80 -5.93 -3.29
C ARG A 58 4.67 -5.35 -1.88
N THR A 59 5.19 -6.09 -0.91
CA THR A 59 5.35 -5.64 0.48
C THR A 59 6.78 -5.88 0.91
N ILE A 60 7.21 -5.21 1.97
CA ILE A 60 8.50 -5.42 2.59
C ILE A 60 8.52 -6.82 3.22
N GLY A 61 9.56 -7.59 2.93
CA GLY A 61 9.72 -8.96 3.40
C GLY A 61 11.10 -9.27 3.94
N LYS A 62 11.17 -10.35 4.71
CA LYS A 62 12.42 -10.94 5.19
C LYS A 62 12.55 -12.32 4.57
N LYS A 63 13.47 -12.50 3.62
CA LYS A 63 13.85 -13.86 3.19
C LYS A 63 15.00 -14.37 4.07
N PRO A 64 15.02 -15.67 4.40
CA PRO A 64 16.20 -16.28 4.99
C PRO A 64 17.36 -16.19 3.98
N ARG A 65 18.53 -15.79 4.48
CA ARG A 65 19.77 -15.63 3.69
C ARG A 65 20.10 -16.97 3.03
N LYS A 66 20.24 -16.99 1.70
CA LYS A 66 20.68 -18.19 0.97
C LYS A 66 22.21 -18.20 0.91
N GLU A 67 22.84 -19.36 1.15
CA GLU A 67 24.31 -19.49 1.28
C GLU A 67 25.11 -18.93 0.10
N HIS A 68 24.56 -18.97 -1.12
CA HIS A 68 25.23 -18.47 -2.33
C HIS A 68 25.10 -16.95 -2.56
N TRP A 69 24.44 -16.21 -1.66
CA TRP A 69 24.22 -14.76 -1.77
C TRP A 69 25.28 -13.94 -1.01
N THR A 70 26.18 -14.62 -0.32
CA THR A 70 27.30 -14.02 0.39
C THR A 70 28.58 -14.36 -0.33
N LEU A 71 29.29 -13.34 -0.81
CA LEU A 71 30.71 -13.49 -1.09
C LEU A 71 31.38 -13.83 0.25
N VAL A 72 32.25 -14.83 0.25
CA VAL A 72 33.00 -15.22 1.45
C VAL A 72 33.83 -13.99 1.88
N GLY A 73 33.54 -13.43 3.06
CA GLY A 73 34.23 -12.26 3.61
C GLY A 73 33.54 -10.90 3.42
N SER A 74 32.37 -10.82 2.79
CA SER A 74 31.58 -9.56 2.71
C SER A 74 30.50 -9.52 3.79
N GLU A 75 30.80 -8.91 4.94
CA GLU A 75 29.77 -8.44 5.87
C GLU A 75 29.20 -7.12 5.32
N HIS A 76 28.04 -7.18 4.67
CA HIS A 76 27.29 -5.97 4.39
C HIS A 76 26.69 -5.46 5.72
N GLU A 77 27.24 -4.36 6.25
CA GLU A 77 26.76 -3.71 7.49
C GLU A 77 25.27 -3.31 7.42
N GLN A 78 24.74 -3.08 6.21
CA GLN A 78 23.39 -2.60 5.99
C GLN A 78 22.56 -3.59 5.17
N HIS A 79 21.58 -4.22 5.81
CA HIS A 79 20.61 -5.10 5.16
C HIS A 79 19.35 -4.32 4.77
N PHE A 80 19.17 -4.08 3.47
CA PHE A 80 17.91 -3.54 2.95
C PHE A 80 16.88 -4.67 2.84
N PRO A 81 15.66 -4.49 3.37
CA PRO A 81 14.65 -5.52 3.32
C PRO A 81 14.19 -5.77 1.88
N GLU A 82 13.91 -7.02 1.54
CA GLU A 82 13.56 -7.43 0.19
C GLU A 82 12.07 -7.19 -0.13
N LYS A 83 11.75 -7.03 -1.41
CA LYS A 83 10.35 -7.04 -1.88
C LYS A 83 9.85 -8.48 -2.00
N GLN A 84 8.77 -8.82 -1.31
CA GLN A 84 8.08 -10.10 -1.45
C GLN A 84 6.75 -9.96 -2.24
N PRO A 85 6.25 -11.03 -2.87
CA PRO A 85 4.92 -11.00 -3.48
C PRO A 85 3.87 -10.64 -2.44
N TYR A 86 2.97 -9.74 -2.81
CA TYR A 86 1.86 -9.32 -1.97
C TYR A 86 0.57 -9.70 -2.69
N SER A 87 -0.18 -10.65 -2.12
CA SER A 87 -1.40 -11.15 -2.73
C SER A 87 -2.52 -10.13 -2.61
N LEU A 88 -3.47 -10.17 -3.55
CA LEU A 88 -4.62 -9.28 -3.55
C LEU A 88 -5.39 -9.34 -2.22
N GLU A 89 -5.69 -10.55 -1.76
CA GLU A 89 -6.38 -10.80 -0.49
C GLU A 89 -5.65 -10.16 0.68
N LYS A 90 -4.32 -10.31 0.75
CA LYS A 90 -3.53 -9.71 1.83
C LYS A 90 -3.51 -8.20 1.74
N THR A 91 -3.42 -7.64 0.53
CA THR A 91 -3.54 -6.19 0.29
C THR A 91 -4.80 -5.60 0.90
N PHE A 92 -5.95 -6.22 0.66
CA PHE A 92 -7.21 -5.71 1.20
C PHE A 92 -7.39 -6.02 2.69
N THR A 93 -6.92 -7.17 3.17
CA THR A 93 -6.98 -7.50 4.60
C THR A 93 -6.15 -6.52 5.42
N ASP A 94 -4.90 -6.24 5.01
CA ASP A 94 -4.03 -5.30 5.72
C ASP A 94 -4.56 -3.85 5.61
N LEU A 95 -5.23 -3.48 4.51
CA LEU A 95 -5.92 -2.18 4.38
C LEU A 95 -7.10 -2.06 5.35
N CYS A 96 -7.91 -3.11 5.48
CA CYS A 96 -8.99 -3.16 6.47
C CYS A 96 -8.45 -3.08 7.90
N ASP A 97 -7.35 -3.79 8.20
CA ASP A 97 -6.68 -3.72 9.50
C ASP A 97 -6.11 -2.33 9.79
N LEU A 98 -5.50 -1.69 8.79
CA LEU A 98 -5.04 -0.31 8.88
C LEU A 98 -6.22 0.62 9.19
N ALA A 99 -7.35 0.46 8.47
CA ALA A 99 -8.54 1.25 8.69
C ALA A 99 -9.10 1.06 10.11
N ALA A 100 -9.19 -0.18 10.61
CA ALA A 100 -9.67 -0.47 11.95
C ALA A 100 -8.81 0.17 13.06
N LYS A 101 -7.49 0.28 12.85
CA LYS A 101 -6.55 0.88 13.82
C LYS A 101 -6.50 2.41 13.77
N THR A 102 -6.72 2.99 12.59
CA THR A 102 -6.42 4.41 12.34
C THR A 102 -7.65 5.28 12.14
N LEU A 103 -8.81 4.69 11.83
CA LEU A 103 -10.07 5.42 11.76
C LEU A 103 -10.66 5.60 13.16
N VAL A 104 -11.19 6.80 13.41
CA VAL A 104 -12.04 7.06 14.58
C VAL A 104 -13.34 6.25 14.47
N ILE A 105 -14.03 6.05 15.60
CA ILE A 105 -15.36 5.41 15.59
C ILE A 105 -16.30 6.20 14.66
N GLY A 106 -16.97 5.48 13.74
CA GLY A 106 -17.81 6.07 12.70
C GLY A 106 -17.06 6.58 11.46
N GLY A 107 -15.73 6.49 11.45
CA GLY A 107 -14.90 6.75 10.27
C GLY A 107 -15.15 5.73 9.15
N LYS A 108 -14.75 6.08 7.93
CA LYS A 108 -15.05 5.28 6.73
C LYS A 108 -13.80 4.97 5.92
N VAL A 109 -13.72 3.75 5.41
CA VAL A 109 -12.73 3.37 4.39
C VAL A 109 -13.45 3.14 3.06
N SER A 110 -12.90 3.69 1.98
CA SER A 110 -13.36 3.49 0.60
C SER A 110 -12.20 3.03 -0.25
N PHE A 111 -12.38 1.97 -1.02
CA PHE A 111 -11.34 1.44 -1.88
C PHE A 111 -11.89 0.82 -3.17
N TRP A 112 -11.04 0.73 -4.19
CA TRP A 112 -11.33 0.00 -5.41
C TRP A 112 -10.92 -1.47 -5.26
N PHE A 113 -11.85 -2.39 -5.56
CA PHE A 113 -11.61 -3.83 -5.55
C PHE A 113 -11.80 -4.41 -6.97
N PRO A 114 -10.81 -5.13 -7.53
CA PRO A 114 -10.95 -5.73 -8.85
C PRO A 114 -11.89 -6.94 -8.79
N VAL A 115 -12.99 -6.90 -9.52
CA VAL A 115 -13.86 -8.07 -9.69
C VAL A 115 -13.60 -8.68 -11.06
N ILE A 116 -13.02 -9.89 -11.08
CA ILE A 116 -12.92 -10.69 -12.31
C ILE A 116 -14.21 -11.47 -12.45
N LEU A 117 -15.13 -10.92 -13.23
CA LEU A 117 -16.48 -11.44 -13.39
C LEU A 117 -16.52 -12.94 -13.74
N GLU A 118 -15.62 -13.45 -14.59
CA GLU A 118 -15.62 -14.89 -14.94
C GLU A 118 -15.36 -15.82 -13.75
N ARG A 119 -14.73 -15.34 -12.67
CA ARG A 119 -14.52 -16.12 -11.44
C ARG A 119 -15.70 -16.07 -10.47
N TYR A 120 -16.58 -15.09 -10.62
CA TYR A 120 -17.76 -14.90 -9.77
C TYR A 120 -19.06 -15.35 -10.44
N TYR A 121 -19.08 -15.51 -11.76
CA TYR A 121 -20.15 -16.20 -12.49
C TYR A 121 -20.04 -17.73 -12.35
N ILE A 122 -20.18 -18.23 -11.13
CA ILE A 122 -20.86 -19.51 -10.92
C ILE A 122 -22.31 -19.10 -10.71
N ALA A 123 -23.14 -19.28 -11.74
CA ALA A 123 -24.57 -19.07 -11.67
C ALA A 123 -25.11 -19.80 -10.43
N GLU A 124 -25.57 -19.05 -9.40
CA GLU A 124 -26.46 -19.45 -8.29
C GLU A 124 -26.24 -18.74 -6.94
N ARG A 125 -25.32 -17.76 -6.81
CA ARG A 125 -25.20 -17.00 -5.54
C ARG A 125 -25.11 -15.49 -5.74
N LEU A 126 -26.26 -14.87 -6.02
CA LEU A 126 -26.50 -13.49 -5.58
C LEU A 126 -27.43 -13.57 -4.36
N PRO A 127 -27.07 -13.00 -3.20
CA PRO A 127 -28.03 -12.85 -2.11
C PRO A 127 -29.16 -11.94 -2.57
N SER A 128 -30.39 -12.40 -2.33
CA SER A 128 -31.65 -11.70 -2.56
C SER A 128 -31.72 -10.34 -1.87
#